data_AF-A0A1C7M3U5-F1
#
_entry.id   AF-A0A1C7M3U5-F1
#
_cell.length_a   1.000
_cell.length_b   1.000
_cell.length_c   1.000
_cell.angle_alpha   90.00
_cell.angle_beta   90.00
_cell.angle_gamma   90.00
#
_symmetry.space_group_name_H-M   'P 1'
#
loop_
_entity.id
_entity.type
_entity.pdbx_description
1 polymer ?
#
loop_
_entity_poly.entity_id
_entity_poly.type
_entity_poly.pdbx_seq_one_letter_code
_entity_poly.pdbx_strand_id
1 'polypeptide(L)'
;MWPRYCSVYLSSRYLFQVKAYINSDAFRDLALLTTAMRTKRVADSVDVDAVICAIWHDTTFIRTNRMRVQMAFICMLSAISAERPGAIVESGTHRNTNQALEYRDFAIWVIPMKETKRIVVVAAVTIRLLKGQRENDAFFKSFIIFPEPPTSRASCPMMSLLTMALEDGIFSDVSTIDEILYPKRFPDHMHRLSFKPGKERLLVLRNEVLGPDGWTISPTKALGYDPYRRLLSQCGKAAGFDHFTPYDMRRGAANEADAQLSANDRDLLLGHVSGTEQFYASYQSRLSCVDVQGLYYQRGQDGQAKQLIRVRRSWDVQHP
;
A
#
# COMPACT_ATOMS: atom_id res chain seq x y z
N MET A 1 13.59 -26.56 -19.56
CA MET A 1 13.21 -25.66 -18.44
C MET A 1 14.46 -24.88 -18.05
N TRP A 2 14.56 -23.58 -18.36
CA TRP A 2 15.75 -22.79 -17.95
C TRP A 2 15.78 -22.69 -16.41
N PRO A 3 16.88 -23.07 -15.74
CA PRO A 3 17.02 -22.83 -14.32
C PRO A 3 16.90 -21.34 -14.05
N ARG A 4 15.94 -20.93 -13.21
CA ARG A 4 15.82 -19.53 -12.81
C ARG A 4 16.86 -19.25 -11.72
N TYR A 5 18.03 -18.77 -12.13
CA TYR A 5 19.13 -18.36 -11.25
C TYR A 5 18.82 -17.13 -10.37
N CYS A 6 17.60 -16.60 -10.42
CA CYS A 6 17.17 -15.39 -9.70
C CYS A 6 17.29 -15.48 -8.17
N SER A 7 17.51 -16.69 -7.63
CA SER A 7 17.67 -16.95 -6.19
C SER A 7 19.09 -17.38 -5.80
N VAL A 8 20.02 -17.46 -6.77
CA VAL A 8 21.42 -17.78 -6.48
C VAL A 8 22.10 -16.52 -5.99
N TYR A 9 22.56 -16.55 -4.74
CA TYR A 9 23.34 -15.46 -4.17
C TYR A 9 24.66 -15.32 -4.92
N LEU A 10 24.87 -14.17 -5.55
CA LEU A 10 26.14 -13.82 -6.18
C LEU A 10 27.05 -13.15 -5.14
N SER A 11 28.29 -13.61 -5.04
CA SER A 11 29.25 -13.00 -4.12
C SER A 11 29.55 -11.55 -4.49
N SER A 12 29.85 -10.71 -3.49
CA SER A 12 30.21 -9.30 -3.71
C SER A 12 31.38 -9.14 -4.68
N ARG A 13 32.37 -10.05 -4.62
CA ARG A 13 33.51 -10.09 -5.53
C ARG A 13 33.06 -10.32 -6.98
N TYR A 14 32.15 -11.26 -7.20
CA TYR A 14 31.62 -11.55 -8.54
C TYR A 14 30.82 -10.37 -9.09
N LEU A 15 29.95 -9.77 -8.27
CA LEU A 15 29.23 -8.54 -8.63
C LEU A 15 30.17 -7.39 -9.00
N PHE A 16 31.28 -7.24 -8.28
CA PHE A 16 32.32 -6.25 -8.58
C PHE A 16 32.99 -6.53 -9.93
N GLN A 17 33.40 -7.77 -10.19
CA GLN A 17 34.02 -8.18 -11.46
C GLN A 17 33.10 -7.94 -12.65
N VAL A 18 31.81 -8.31 -12.53
CA VAL A 18 30.81 -8.06 -13.59
C VAL A 18 30.64 -6.56 -13.84
N LYS A 19 30.55 -5.74 -12.78
CA LYS A 19 30.49 -4.28 -12.93
C LYS A 19 31.75 -3.70 -13.57
N ALA A 20 32.93 -4.20 -13.21
CA ALA A 20 34.19 -3.77 -13.81
C ALA A 20 34.23 -4.11 -15.31
N TYR A 21 33.79 -5.31 -15.68
CA TYR A 21 33.69 -5.73 -17.09
C TYR A 21 32.70 -4.87 -17.90
N ILE A 22 31.48 -4.67 -17.39
CA ILE A 22 30.46 -3.81 -18.03
C ILE A 22 30.96 -2.38 -18.27
N ASN A 23 31.82 -1.88 -17.37
CA ASN A 23 32.39 -0.54 -17.46
C ASN A 23 33.75 -0.49 -18.20
N SER A 24 34.28 -1.63 -18.64
CA SER A 24 35.57 -1.69 -19.35
C SER A 24 35.45 -1.12 -20.76
N ASP A 25 36.52 -0.50 -21.24
CA ASP A 25 36.57 0.05 -22.60
C ASP A 25 36.37 -1.06 -23.65
N ALA A 26 36.97 -2.23 -23.41
CA ALA A 26 36.78 -3.41 -24.25
C ALA A 26 35.30 -3.80 -24.43
N PHE A 27 34.48 -3.70 -23.38
CA PHE A 27 33.05 -4.00 -23.49
C PHE A 27 32.27 -2.86 -24.16
N ARG A 28 32.65 -1.60 -23.92
CA ARG A 28 32.03 -0.43 -24.56
C ARG A 28 32.27 -0.41 -26.07
N ASP A 29 33.42 -0.89 -26.53
CA ASP A 29 33.74 -1.05 -27.95
C ASP A 29 32.93 -2.18 -28.60
N LEU A 30 32.58 -3.23 -27.84
CA LEU A 30 31.78 -4.37 -28.30
C LEU A 30 30.27 -4.08 -28.31
N ALA A 31 29.77 -3.31 -27.35
CA ALA A 31 28.35 -3.03 -27.19
C ALA A 31 28.11 -1.59 -26.72
N LEU A 32 27.36 -0.84 -27.53
CA LEU A 32 26.90 0.51 -27.20
C LEU A 32 25.82 0.43 -26.10
N LEU A 33 26.26 0.34 -24.85
CA LEU A 33 25.38 0.47 -23.69
C LEU A 33 24.97 1.92 -23.52
N THR A 34 23.67 2.18 -23.61
CA THR A 34 23.12 3.47 -23.23
C THR A 34 22.64 3.45 -21.78
N THR A 35 23.07 4.44 -21.00
CA THR A 35 22.51 4.77 -19.68
C THR A 35 21.38 5.79 -19.80
N ALA A 36 20.99 6.19 -21.02
CA ALA A 36 19.94 7.16 -21.25
C ALA A 36 18.65 6.74 -20.55
N MET A 37 18.02 7.71 -19.89
CA MET A 37 16.80 7.46 -19.16
C MET A 37 15.69 7.15 -20.16
N ARG A 38 15.15 5.94 -20.10
CA ARG A 38 13.93 5.60 -20.85
C ARG A 38 12.75 6.32 -20.22
N THR A 39 11.86 6.86 -21.05
CA THR A 39 10.58 7.41 -20.60
C THR A 39 9.84 6.33 -19.81
N LYS A 40 9.55 6.63 -18.55
CA LYS A 40 8.79 5.75 -17.67
C LYS A 40 7.35 6.20 -17.69
N ARG A 41 6.43 5.25 -17.87
CA ARG A 41 5.00 5.52 -17.71
C ARG A 41 4.68 5.90 -16.27
N VAL A 42 3.66 6.71 -16.15
CA VAL A 42 3.10 7.26 -14.92
C VAL A 42 1.60 7.04 -15.02
N ALA A 43 0.95 6.69 -13.93
CA ALA A 43 -0.51 6.61 -13.86
C ALA A 43 -1.02 7.67 -12.90
N ASP A 44 -1.94 8.52 -13.36
CA ASP A 44 -2.62 9.51 -12.51
C ASP A 44 -3.89 8.93 -11.86
N SER A 45 -4.69 9.79 -11.23
CA SER A 45 -5.92 9.36 -10.57
C SER A 45 -6.98 8.85 -11.53
N VAL A 46 -7.08 9.43 -12.73
CA VAL A 46 -8.03 9.01 -13.77
C VAL A 46 -7.64 7.63 -14.30
N ASP A 47 -6.35 7.42 -14.56
CA ASP A 47 -5.85 6.14 -15.05
C ASP A 47 -6.15 5.00 -14.08
N VAL A 48 -5.87 5.21 -12.80
CA VAL A 48 -6.08 4.20 -11.75
C VAL A 48 -7.58 3.98 -11.50
N ASP A 49 -8.41 5.02 -11.49
CA ASP A 49 -9.86 4.87 -11.35
C ASP A 49 -10.45 4.08 -12.53
N ALA A 50 -9.94 4.28 -13.76
CA ALA A 50 -10.31 3.47 -14.92
C ALA A 50 -9.93 1.98 -14.74
N VAL A 51 -8.74 1.70 -14.20
CA VAL A 51 -8.32 0.33 -13.88
C VAL A 51 -9.15 -0.28 -12.75
N ILE A 52 -9.49 0.48 -11.72
CA ILE A 52 -10.38 0.04 -10.63
C ILE A 52 -11.78 -0.24 -11.17
N CYS A 53 -12.28 0.61 -12.07
CA CYS A 53 -13.54 0.35 -12.77
C CYS A 53 -13.48 -0.98 -13.53
N ALA A 54 -12.39 -1.26 -14.26
CA ALA A 54 -12.19 -2.53 -14.94
C ALA A 54 -12.09 -3.73 -13.96
N ILE A 55 -11.48 -3.55 -12.78
CA ILE A 55 -11.47 -4.57 -11.71
C ILE A 55 -12.90 -4.91 -11.26
N TRP A 56 -13.76 -3.89 -11.09
CA TRP A 56 -15.14 -4.10 -10.67
C TRP A 56 -16.00 -4.78 -11.73
N HIS A 57 -15.77 -4.45 -13.00
CA HIS A 57 -16.48 -5.03 -14.14
C HIS A 57 -15.90 -6.37 -14.63
N ASP A 58 -14.75 -6.79 -14.11
CA ASP A 58 -14.13 -8.04 -14.54
C ASP A 58 -14.99 -9.25 -14.16
N THR A 59 -15.25 -10.06 -15.18
CA THR A 59 -15.96 -11.34 -15.11
C THR A 59 -15.09 -12.51 -15.58
N THR A 60 -13.80 -12.26 -15.85
CA THR A 60 -12.94 -13.19 -16.58
C THR A 60 -11.69 -13.63 -15.82
N PHE A 61 -10.97 -12.72 -15.16
CA PHE A 61 -9.63 -13.02 -14.62
C PHE A 61 -9.63 -13.19 -13.09
N ILE A 62 -10.40 -12.35 -12.40
CA ILE A 62 -10.59 -12.33 -10.96
C ILE A 62 -11.69 -13.34 -10.62
N ARG A 63 -11.37 -14.31 -9.78
CA ARG A 63 -12.22 -15.50 -9.59
C ARG A 63 -13.10 -15.40 -8.35
N THR A 64 -12.66 -14.61 -7.38
CA THR A 64 -13.34 -14.43 -6.10
C THR A 64 -13.68 -12.97 -5.86
N ASN A 65 -14.83 -12.71 -5.24
CA ASN A 65 -15.21 -11.36 -4.83
C ASN A 65 -14.18 -10.76 -3.86
N ARG A 66 -13.60 -11.59 -2.97
CA ARG A 66 -12.50 -11.16 -2.09
C ARG A 66 -11.28 -10.69 -2.88
N MET A 67 -10.83 -11.42 -3.91
CA MET A 67 -9.71 -10.96 -4.73
C MET A 67 -10.03 -9.64 -5.43
N ARG A 68 -11.28 -9.44 -5.89
CA ARG A 68 -11.71 -8.16 -6.47
C ARG A 68 -11.51 -6.99 -5.50
N VAL A 69 -11.97 -7.15 -4.25
CA VAL A 69 -11.80 -6.13 -3.19
C VAL A 69 -10.32 -5.91 -2.87
N GLN A 70 -9.53 -7.00 -2.75
CA GLN A 70 -8.08 -6.91 -2.52
C GLN A 70 -7.36 -6.16 -3.65
N MET A 71 -7.76 -6.39 -4.90
CA MET A 71 -7.20 -5.73 -6.08
C MET A 71 -7.54 -4.24 -6.11
N ALA A 72 -8.77 -3.84 -5.82
CA ALA A 72 -9.13 -2.43 -5.68
C ALA A 72 -8.35 -1.76 -4.55
N PHE A 73 -8.26 -2.41 -3.39
CA PHE A 73 -7.51 -1.91 -2.24
C PHE A 73 -6.02 -1.72 -2.54
N ILE A 74 -5.34 -2.72 -3.11
CA ILE A 74 -3.90 -2.62 -3.39
C ILE A 74 -3.60 -1.59 -4.49
N CYS A 75 -4.48 -1.40 -5.47
CA CYS A 75 -4.33 -0.35 -6.47
C CYS A 75 -4.33 1.02 -5.80
N MET A 76 -5.36 1.28 -4.99
CA MET A 76 -5.44 2.54 -4.25
C MET A 76 -4.29 2.73 -3.28
N LEU A 77 -3.94 1.71 -2.51
CA LEU A 77 -2.81 1.80 -1.57
C LEU A 77 -1.50 2.08 -2.31
N SER A 78 -1.28 1.46 -3.47
CA SER A 78 -0.10 1.72 -4.31
C SER A 78 -0.09 3.15 -4.87
N ALA A 79 -1.24 3.67 -5.26
CA ALA A 79 -1.42 4.97 -5.88
C ALA A 79 -1.34 6.15 -4.90
N ILE A 80 -1.74 5.96 -3.64
CA ILE A 80 -1.70 7.04 -2.62
C ILE A 80 -0.41 7.02 -1.78
N SER A 81 0.15 5.83 -1.53
CA SER A 81 1.29 5.71 -0.60
C SER A 81 2.65 5.95 -1.24
N ALA A 82 2.74 5.95 -2.57
CA ALA A 82 4.00 5.89 -3.30
C ALA A 82 4.92 4.73 -2.86
N GLU A 83 4.38 3.64 -2.28
CA GLU A 83 5.17 2.52 -1.79
C GLU A 83 5.64 1.55 -2.86
N ARG A 84 6.66 0.76 -2.54
CA ARG A 84 7.10 -0.31 -3.46
C ARG A 84 6.06 -1.43 -3.35
N PRO A 85 5.69 -2.07 -4.47
CA PRO A 85 4.73 -3.18 -4.42
C PRO A 85 5.15 -4.28 -3.45
N GLY A 86 6.45 -4.62 -3.43
CA GLY A 86 6.98 -5.62 -2.52
C GLY A 86 6.92 -5.25 -1.04
N ALA A 87 6.68 -3.99 -0.67
CA ALA A 87 6.45 -3.58 0.72
C ALA A 87 4.99 -3.83 1.16
N ILE A 88 4.08 -4.01 0.20
CA ILE A 88 2.64 -4.23 0.43
C ILE A 88 2.30 -5.72 0.29
N VAL A 89 2.79 -6.35 -0.79
CA VAL A 89 2.63 -7.78 -1.11
C VAL A 89 3.95 -8.52 -1.02
N GLU A 90 3.93 -9.86 -1.06
CA GLU A 90 5.16 -10.64 -1.04
C GLU A 90 6.06 -10.29 -2.24
N SER A 91 7.24 -9.75 -1.93
CA SER A 91 8.20 -9.27 -2.93
C SER A 91 8.77 -10.43 -3.74
N GLY A 92 8.96 -10.22 -5.05
CA GLY A 92 9.69 -11.17 -5.90
C GLY A 92 11.13 -11.45 -5.44
N THR A 93 11.76 -10.48 -4.76
CA THR A 93 13.12 -10.66 -4.17
C THR A 93 13.11 -11.34 -2.80
N HIS A 94 11.92 -11.52 -2.20
CA HIS A 94 11.71 -12.23 -0.93
C HIS A 94 10.62 -13.29 -1.15
N ARG A 95 10.70 -14.00 -2.29
CA ARG A 95 9.70 -15.00 -2.65
C ARG A 95 9.75 -16.16 -1.66
N ASN A 96 8.59 -16.69 -1.31
CA ASN A 96 8.39 -17.78 -0.34
C ASN A 96 8.69 -17.39 1.12
N THR A 97 8.88 -16.11 1.44
CA THR A 97 8.98 -15.66 2.84
C THR A 97 7.61 -15.41 3.45
N ASN A 98 6.56 -15.32 2.63
CA ASN A 98 5.19 -15.00 3.03
C ASN A 98 5.07 -13.63 3.72
N GLN A 99 6.09 -12.77 3.61
CA GLN A 99 6.11 -11.44 4.21
C GLN A 99 5.30 -10.45 3.35
N ALA A 100 4.16 -10.01 3.88
CA ALA A 100 3.31 -8.96 3.32
C ALA A 100 2.62 -8.17 4.44
N LEU A 101 1.72 -7.25 4.09
CA LEU A 101 0.93 -6.52 5.09
C LEU A 101 0.05 -7.45 5.94
N GLU A 102 0.10 -7.22 7.24
CA GLU A 102 -0.69 -7.90 8.27
C GLU A 102 -1.70 -6.93 8.89
N TYR A 103 -2.75 -7.43 9.54
CA TYR A 103 -3.73 -6.54 10.18
C TYR A 103 -3.10 -5.65 11.27
N ARG A 104 -2.07 -6.11 11.99
CA ARG A 104 -1.31 -5.32 12.98
C ARG A 104 -0.65 -4.07 12.39
N ASP A 105 -0.47 -4.04 11.07
CA ASP A 105 0.06 -2.88 10.36
C ASP A 105 -1.00 -1.77 10.24
N PHE A 106 -2.24 -2.00 10.71
CA PHE A 106 -3.35 -1.07 10.69
C PHE A 106 -3.85 -0.77 12.11
N ALA A 107 -4.02 0.52 12.42
CA ALA A 107 -4.81 0.95 13.58
C ALA A 107 -6.05 1.73 13.09
N ILE A 108 -7.23 1.13 13.28
CA ILE A 108 -8.51 1.64 12.77
C ILE A 108 -9.22 2.40 13.89
N TRP A 109 -9.52 3.66 13.64
CA TRP A 109 -10.12 4.58 14.60
C TRP A 109 -11.51 5.00 14.16
N VAL A 110 -12.43 5.03 15.11
CA VAL A 110 -13.80 5.51 14.98
C VAL A 110 -13.90 6.86 15.65
N ILE A 111 -14.21 7.90 14.88
CA ILE A 111 -14.22 9.29 15.31
C ILE A 111 -15.66 9.81 15.25
N PRO A 112 -16.31 10.06 16.41
CA PRO A 112 -17.63 10.66 16.45
C PRO A 112 -17.56 12.17 16.16
N MET A 113 -18.17 12.60 15.05
CA MET A 113 -18.34 14.02 14.71
C MET A 113 -19.61 14.54 15.39
N LYS A 114 -19.46 15.21 16.54
CA LYS A 114 -20.58 15.57 17.43
C LYS A 114 -21.57 16.53 16.77
N GLU A 115 -21.07 17.45 15.95
CA GLU A 115 -21.83 18.50 15.28
C GLU A 115 -22.77 17.92 14.23
N THR A 116 -22.32 16.91 13.49
CA THR A 116 -23.07 16.31 12.38
C THR A 116 -23.74 14.98 12.73
N LYS A 117 -23.48 14.46 13.94
CA LYS A 117 -23.89 13.11 14.38
C LYS A 117 -23.46 12.01 13.38
N ARG A 118 -22.31 12.20 12.75
CA ARG A 118 -21.71 11.23 11.82
C ARG A 118 -20.50 10.57 12.42
N ILE A 119 -20.19 9.38 11.92
CA ILE A 119 -18.96 8.66 12.23
C ILE A 119 -17.99 8.82 11.08
N VAL A 120 -16.74 9.16 11.40
CA VAL A 120 -15.62 9.10 10.47
C VAL A 120 -14.71 7.96 10.92
N VAL A 121 -14.40 7.05 10.00
CA VAL A 121 -13.47 5.95 10.25
C VAL A 121 -12.18 6.21 9.50
N VAL A 122 -11.06 6.20 10.21
CA VAL A 122 -9.74 6.38 9.61
C VAL A 122 -8.85 5.21 9.97
N ALA A 123 -7.89 4.87 9.10
CA ALA A 123 -6.89 3.88 9.43
C ALA A 123 -5.48 4.46 9.30
N ALA A 124 -4.75 4.33 10.38
CA ALA A 124 -3.30 4.41 10.37
C ALA A 124 -2.73 3.20 9.65
N VAL A 125 -1.94 3.39 8.60
CA VAL A 125 -1.24 2.31 7.90
C VAL A 125 0.26 2.43 8.20
N THR A 126 0.89 1.33 8.60
CA THR A 126 2.33 1.24 8.87
C THR A 126 3.00 0.27 7.90
N ILE A 127 3.94 0.77 7.12
CA ILE A 127 4.72 0.01 6.15
C ILE A 127 6.06 -0.34 6.79
N ARG A 128 6.18 -1.58 7.28
CA ARG A 128 7.41 -2.12 7.89
C ARG A 128 8.35 -2.81 6.91
N LEU A 129 7.84 -3.29 5.77
CA LEU A 129 8.62 -4.10 4.82
C LEU A 129 9.41 -3.24 3.80
N LEU A 130 10.09 -2.21 4.31
CA LEU A 130 10.85 -1.25 3.53
C LEU A 130 12.07 -1.90 2.86
N LYS A 131 12.42 -1.42 1.66
CA LYS A 131 13.55 -1.96 0.89
C LYS A 131 14.86 -1.75 1.68
N GLY A 132 15.57 -2.84 1.95
CA GLY A 132 16.85 -2.81 2.67
C GLY A 132 16.73 -2.64 4.19
N GLN A 133 15.51 -2.59 4.74
CA GLN A 133 15.25 -2.35 6.17
C GLN A 133 14.19 -3.32 6.75
N ARG A 134 13.94 -4.46 6.09
CA ARG A 134 12.84 -5.38 6.47
C ARG A 134 12.97 -6.02 7.84
N GLU A 135 14.21 -6.17 8.30
CA GLU A 135 14.55 -6.80 9.59
C GLU A 135 14.83 -5.74 10.67
N ASN A 136 14.50 -4.47 10.39
CA ASN A 136 14.80 -3.36 11.27
C ASN A 136 13.50 -2.67 11.71
N ASP A 137 13.02 -3.03 12.89
CA ASP A 137 11.76 -2.53 13.44
C ASP A 137 11.77 -1.01 13.70
N ALA A 138 12.95 -0.38 13.79
CA ALA A 138 13.07 1.07 13.90
C ALA A 138 12.77 1.79 12.57
N PHE A 139 12.71 1.07 11.45
CA PHE A 139 12.50 1.63 10.12
C PHE A 139 11.14 1.23 9.57
N PHE A 140 10.17 2.11 9.77
CA PHE A 140 8.85 2.03 9.17
C PHE A 140 8.46 3.37 8.57
N LYS A 141 7.40 3.37 7.76
CA LYS A 141 6.72 4.57 7.31
C LYS A 141 5.25 4.44 7.65
N SER A 142 4.65 5.49 8.19
CA SER A 142 3.21 5.49 8.45
C SER A 142 2.50 6.63 7.74
N PHE A 143 1.26 6.40 7.34
CA PHE A 143 0.35 7.40 6.80
C PHE A 143 -1.07 7.05 7.22
N ILE A 144 -2.03 7.92 6.94
CA ILE A 144 -3.44 7.69 7.27
C ILE A 144 -4.25 7.60 6.00
N ILE A 145 -5.19 6.67 5.99
CA ILE A 145 -6.24 6.58 4.99
C ILE A 145 -7.59 7.00 5.60
N PHE A 146 -8.36 7.70 4.79
CA PHE A 146 -9.66 8.30 5.07
C PHE A 146 -10.75 7.63 4.25
N PRO A 147 -12.03 7.76 4.65
CA PRO A 147 -13.13 7.33 3.82
C PRO A 147 -13.31 8.32 2.66
N GLU A 148 -13.33 7.81 1.43
CA GLU A 148 -13.69 8.62 0.26
C GLU A 148 -15.18 8.97 0.24
N PRO A 149 -15.57 10.06 -0.44
CA PRO A 149 -16.98 10.47 -0.53
C PRO A 149 -17.82 9.41 -1.26
N PRO A 150 -19.16 9.45 -1.11
CA PRO A 150 -20.05 8.48 -1.72
C PRO A 150 -19.89 8.29 -3.24
N THR A 151 -19.46 9.34 -3.95
CA THR A 151 -19.19 9.33 -5.40
C THR A 151 -17.98 8.48 -5.80
N SER A 152 -17.08 8.18 -4.85
CA SER A 152 -15.80 7.50 -5.09
C SER A 152 -15.66 6.23 -4.24
N ARG A 153 -16.78 5.61 -3.81
CA ARG A 153 -16.71 4.40 -2.97
C ARG A 153 -16.04 3.22 -3.65
N ALA A 154 -16.14 3.11 -4.96
CA ALA A 154 -15.52 2.03 -5.74
C ALA A 154 -13.98 2.02 -5.61
N SER A 155 -13.38 3.19 -5.39
CA SER A 155 -11.94 3.41 -5.17
C SER A 155 -11.63 3.79 -3.71
N CYS A 156 -12.52 3.49 -2.75
CA CYS A 156 -12.28 3.84 -1.35
C CYS A 156 -11.39 2.79 -0.65
N PRO A 157 -10.13 3.11 -0.28
CA PRO A 157 -9.25 2.16 0.40
C PRO A 157 -9.75 1.82 1.82
N MET A 158 -10.37 2.78 2.52
CA MET A 158 -10.90 2.56 3.86
C MET A 158 -12.07 1.57 3.86
N MET A 159 -13.03 1.72 2.94
CA MET A 159 -14.16 0.78 2.84
C MET A 159 -13.70 -0.60 2.39
N SER A 160 -12.71 -0.68 1.50
CA SER A 160 -12.13 -1.95 1.09
C SER A 160 -11.44 -2.65 2.27
N LEU A 161 -10.68 -1.92 3.09
CA LEU A 161 -10.06 -2.44 4.30
C LEU A 161 -11.10 -2.95 5.32
N LEU A 162 -12.15 -2.18 5.60
CA LEU A 162 -13.21 -2.58 6.53
C LEU A 162 -13.95 -3.83 6.04
N THR A 163 -14.33 -3.84 4.75
CA THR A 163 -14.95 -5.02 4.11
C THR A 163 -14.08 -6.25 4.33
N MET A 164 -12.77 -6.10 4.08
CA MET A 164 -11.85 -7.20 4.21
C MET A 164 -11.69 -7.68 5.67
N ALA A 165 -11.60 -6.74 6.61
CA ALA A 165 -11.45 -7.02 8.04
C ALA A 165 -12.71 -7.68 8.64
N LEU A 166 -13.90 -7.25 8.20
CA LEU A 166 -15.18 -7.84 8.62
C LEU A 166 -15.31 -9.29 8.11
N GLU A 167 -15.00 -9.53 6.84
CA GLU A 167 -14.99 -10.86 6.24
C GLU A 167 -14.02 -11.82 6.93
N ASP A 168 -12.86 -11.32 7.37
CA ASP A 168 -11.86 -12.10 8.11
C ASP A 168 -12.18 -12.27 9.62
N GLY A 169 -13.27 -11.62 10.07
CA GLY A 169 -13.73 -11.63 11.45
C GLY A 169 -12.70 -11.02 12.40
N ILE A 170 -11.97 -9.99 11.96
CA ILE A 170 -10.83 -9.40 12.67
C ILE A 170 -11.25 -8.71 13.96
N PHE A 171 -12.38 -8.01 13.95
CA PHE A 171 -12.79 -7.18 15.09
C PHE A 171 -13.39 -8.00 16.23
N SER A 172 -13.10 -7.60 17.46
CA SER A 172 -13.66 -8.21 18.68
C SER A 172 -15.06 -7.72 18.99
N ASP A 173 -15.30 -6.43 18.77
CA ASP A 173 -16.46 -5.71 19.31
C ASP A 173 -17.57 -5.49 18.26
N VAL A 174 -17.25 -5.71 16.99
CA VAL A 174 -18.15 -5.48 15.84
C VAL A 174 -18.03 -6.61 14.83
N SER A 175 -19.13 -6.88 14.15
CA SER A 175 -19.29 -7.95 13.16
C SER A 175 -19.87 -7.44 11.84
N THR A 176 -20.45 -6.25 11.83
CA THR A 176 -21.04 -5.63 10.63
C THR A 176 -20.53 -4.21 10.41
N ILE A 177 -20.71 -3.71 9.18
CA ILE A 177 -20.38 -2.32 8.85
C ILE A 177 -21.31 -1.32 9.55
N ASP A 178 -22.57 -1.69 9.77
CA ASP A 178 -23.56 -0.84 10.43
C ASP A 178 -23.22 -0.63 11.90
N GLU A 179 -22.68 -1.64 12.59
CA GLU A 179 -22.19 -1.48 13.96
C GLU A 179 -21.04 -0.46 14.06
N ILE A 180 -20.30 -0.23 12.97
CA ILE A 180 -19.21 0.74 12.90
C ILE A 180 -19.74 2.13 12.50
N LEU A 181 -20.49 2.21 11.40
CA LEU A 181 -20.89 3.49 10.78
C LEU A 181 -22.20 4.06 11.34
N TYR A 182 -23.08 3.19 11.83
CA TYR A 182 -24.40 3.52 12.36
C TYR A 182 -24.64 2.83 13.72
N PRO A 183 -23.75 3.06 14.71
CA PRO A 183 -23.82 2.35 15.98
C PRO A 183 -25.11 2.68 16.72
N LYS A 184 -25.73 1.67 17.36
CA LYS A 184 -26.95 1.83 18.16
C LYS A 184 -26.82 2.92 19.24
N ARG A 185 -25.63 3.04 19.81
CA ARG A 185 -25.24 4.11 20.72
C ARG A 185 -24.13 4.92 20.07
N PHE A 186 -24.38 6.20 19.83
CA PHE A 186 -23.37 7.10 19.30
C PHE A 186 -22.20 7.22 20.31
N PRO A 187 -20.94 6.98 19.91
CA PRO A 187 -19.79 7.09 20.80
C PRO A 187 -19.60 8.52 21.30
N ASP A 188 -19.30 8.67 22.59
CA ASP A 188 -19.02 9.97 23.22
C ASP A 188 -17.61 10.48 22.90
N HIS A 189 -16.69 9.52 22.66
CA HIS A 189 -15.28 9.72 22.41
C HIS A 189 -14.81 8.88 21.23
N MET A 190 -13.74 9.34 20.60
CA MET A 190 -13.01 8.54 19.64
C MET A 190 -12.43 7.28 20.31
N HIS A 191 -12.48 6.16 19.61
CA HIS A 191 -11.91 4.89 20.08
C HIS A 191 -11.30 4.09 18.92
N ARG A 192 -10.42 3.16 19.24
CA ARG A 192 -9.84 2.22 18.28
C ARG A 192 -10.69 0.96 18.23
N LEU A 193 -10.91 0.40 17.04
CA LEU A 193 -11.51 -0.93 16.92
C LEU A 193 -10.51 -1.99 17.38
N SER A 194 -10.92 -2.83 18.33
CA SER A 194 -10.08 -3.89 18.88
C SER A 194 -10.03 -5.08 17.93
N PHE A 195 -8.86 -5.69 17.79
CA PHE A 195 -8.71 -6.95 17.05
C PHE A 195 -8.82 -8.14 17.99
N LYS A 196 -9.35 -9.25 17.46
CA LYS A 196 -9.40 -10.51 18.18
C LYS A 196 -7.97 -11.03 18.40
N PRO A 197 -7.67 -11.58 19.60
CA PRO A 197 -6.36 -12.15 19.87
C PRO A 197 -5.95 -13.18 18.82
N GLY A 198 -4.74 -13.04 18.28
CA GLY A 198 -4.16 -13.95 17.29
C GLY A 198 -4.54 -13.65 15.83
N LYS A 199 -5.46 -12.70 15.58
CA LYS A 199 -5.82 -12.27 14.22
C LYS A 199 -4.96 -11.12 13.69
N GLU A 200 -4.16 -10.49 14.54
CA GLU A 200 -3.36 -9.31 14.20
C GLU A 200 -2.26 -9.65 13.17
N ARG A 201 -1.74 -10.88 13.20
CA ARG A 201 -0.74 -11.35 12.22
C ARG A 201 -1.35 -11.94 10.94
N LEU A 202 -2.67 -11.96 10.81
CA LEU A 202 -3.30 -12.43 9.59
C LEU A 202 -2.96 -11.47 8.44
N LEU A 203 -2.62 -12.04 7.29
CA LEU A 203 -2.28 -11.27 6.10
C LEU A 203 -3.53 -10.62 5.51
N VAL A 204 -3.44 -9.33 5.20
CA VAL A 204 -4.57 -8.57 4.63
C VAL A 204 -4.83 -9.00 3.18
N LEU A 205 -3.75 -9.16 2.41
CA LEU A 205 -3.78 -9.50 0.99
C LEU A 205 -3.27 -10.92 0.78
N ARG A 206 -4.18 -11.83 0.43
CA ARG A 206 -3.90 -13.27 0.30
C ARG A 206 -4.17 -13.77 -1.12
N ASN A 207 -3.46 -14.82 -1.51
CA ASN A 207 -3.53 -15.35 -2.87
C ASN A 207 -4.81 -16.16 -3.09
N GLU A 208 -5.30 -16.19 -4.32
CA GLU A 208 -6.33 -17.16 -4.73
C GLU A 208 -5.74 -18.57 -4.81
N VAL A 209 -6.50 -19.53 -4.33
CA VAL A 209 -6.18 -20.96 -4.40
C VAL A 209 -7.41 -21.74 -4.87
N LEU A 210 -7.17 -22.78 -5.66
CA LEU A 210 -8.21 -23.71 -6.08
C LEU A 210 -8.38 -24.76 -4.98
N GLY A 211 -9.53 -24.76 -4.33
CA GLY A 211 -9.96 -25.80 -3.40
C GLY A 211 -10.94 -26.78 -4.04
N PRO A 212 -11.46 -27.76 -3.26
CA PRO A 212 -12.45 -28.72 -3.74
C PRO A 212 -13.73 -28.07 -4.28
N ASP A 213 -14.20 -27.00 -3.63
CA ASP A 213 -15.44 -26.29 -3.96
C ASP A 213 -15.23 -25.12 -4.93
N GLY A 214 -14.07 -25.04 -5.57
CA GLY A 214 -13.70 -23.98 -6.49
C GLY A 214 -12.67 -23.00 -5.92
N TRP A 215 -12.62 -21.81 -6.51
CA TRP A 215 -11.62 -20.80 -6.15
C TRP A 215 -11.99 -20.11 -4.85
N THR A 216 -11.03 -19.99 -3.94
CA THR A 216 -11.15 -19.28 -2.68
C THR A 216 -9.88 -18.49 -2.37
N ILE A 217 -9.91 -17.66 -1.34
CA ILE A 217 -8.70 -17.02 -0.82
C ILE A 217 -7.99 -17.93 0.15
N SER A 218 -6.68 -18.05 -0.02
CA SER A 218 -5.84 -18.82 0.88
C SER A 218 -5.96 -18.29 2.31
N PRO A 219 -6.08 -19.16 3.32
CA PRO A 219 -6.11 -18.72 4.71
C PRO A 219 -4.79 -18.08 5.15
N THR A 220 -3.66 -18.48 4.55
CA THR A 220 -2.31 -18.18 5.06
C THR A 220 -1.32 -17.66 4.02
N LYS A 221 -1.59 -17.83 2.72
CA LYS A 221 -0.62 -17.49 1.66
C LYS A 221 -0.77 -16.04 1.22
N ALA A 222 0.28 -15.25 1.40
CA ALA A 222 0.36 -13.88 0.91
C ALA A 222 0.08 -13.80 -0.59
N LEU A 223 -0.58 -12.73 -1.01
CA LEU A 223 -0.61 -12.35 -2.41
C LEU A 223 0.84 -12.06 -2.85
N GLY A 224 1.30 -12.80 -3.86
CA GLY A 224 2.62 -12.59 -4.45
C GLY A 224 2.62 -11.45 -5.47
N TYR A 225 3.78 -10.81 -5.65
CA TYR A 225 3.96 -9.77 -6.67
C TYR A 225 3.56 -10.24 -8.09
N ASP A 226 3.90 -11.47 -8.49
CA ASP A 226 3.62 -11.95 -9.85
C ASP A 226 2.13 -12.17 -10.13
N PRO A 227 1.34 -12.85 -9.25
CA PRO A 227 -0.12 -12.85 -9.35
C PRO A 227 -0.73 -11.45 -9.39
N TYR A 228 -0.32 -10.56 -8.49
CA TYR A 228 -0.81 -9.18 -8.45
C TYR A 228 -0.54 -8.45 -9.78
N ARG A 229 0.72 -8.42 -10.23
CA ARG A 229 1.11 -7.76 -11.48
C ARG A 229 0.36 -8.32 -12.68
N ARG A 230 0.11 -9.62 -12.71
CA ARG A 230 -0.60 -10.28 -13.82
C ARG A 230 -2.06 -9.84 -13.87
N LEU A 231 -2.79 -9.93 -12.75
CA LEU A 231 -4.19 -9.50 -12.68
C LEU A 231 -4.31 -8.01 -13.01
N LEU A 232 -3.42 -7.18 -12.44
CA LEU A 232 -3.38 -5.75 -12.72
C LEU A 232 -3.15 -5.47 -14.21
N SER A 233 -2.21 -6.20 -14.84
CA SER A 233 -1.94 -6.02 -16.27
C SER A 233 -3.14 -6.41 -17.14
N GLN A 234 -3.93 -7.40 -16.75
CA GLN A 234 -5.14 -7.77 -17.49
C GLN A 234 -6.24 -6.73 -17.31
N CYS A 235 -6.44 -6.24 -16.09
CA CYS A 235 -7.41 -5.17 -15.82
C CYS A 235 -6.99 -3.87 -16.53
N GLY A 236 -5.70 -3.57 -16.59
CA GLY A 236 -5.15 -2.45 -17.37
C GLY A 236 -5.50 -2.56 -18.86
N LYS A 237 -5.34 -3.74 -19.46
CA LYS A 237 -5.73 -3.97 -20.85
C LYS A 237 -7.24 -3.82 -21.06
N ALA A 238 -8.05 -4.34 -20.14
CA ALA A 238 -9.50 -4.19 -20.17
C ALA A 238 -9.92 -2.70 -20.05
N ALA A 239 -9.14 -1.88 -19.36
CA ALA A 239 -9.31 -0.44 -19.27
C ALA A 239 -8.70 0.34 -20.47
N GLY A 240 -8.14 -0.35 -21.48
CA GLY A 240 -7.57 0.27 -22.68
C GLY A 240 -6.08 0.59 -22.63
N PHE A 241 -5.37 0.18 -21.59
CA PHE A 241 -3.92 0.39 -21.46
C PHE A 241 -3.12 -0.79 -22.03
N ASP A 242 -2.17 -0.52 -22.92
CA ASP A 242 -1.25 -1.55 -23.42
C ASP A 242 -0.45 -2.23 -22.30
N HIS A 243 -0.03 -1.41 -21.32
CA HIS A 243 0.78 -1.85 -20.19
C HIS A 243 0.46 -1.02 -18.95
N PHE A 244 -0.08 -1.67 -17.92
CA PHE A 244 -0.31 -1.06 -16.62
C PHE A 244 0.36 -1.89 -15.53
N THR A 245 1.22 -1.27 -14.73
CA THR A 245 2.00 -1.94 -13.69
C THR A 245 1.92 -1.21 -12.36
N PRO A 246 2.21 -1.88 -11.24
CA PRO A 246 2.20 -1.22 -9.94
C PRO A 246 3.20 -0.06 -9.83
N TYR A 247 4.25 -0.07 -10.66
CA TYR A 247 5.25 0.99 -10.68
C TYR A 247 4.77 2.25 -11.39
N ASP A 248 3.77 2.16 -12.27
CA ASP A 248 3.22 3.34 -12.95
C ASP A 248 2.43 4.18 -11.93
N MET A 249 1.62 3.53 -11.08
CA MET A 249 0.95 4.14 -9.93
C MET A 249 1.93 4.74 -8.91
N ARG A 250 2.98 3.99 -8.54
CA ARG A 250 4.01 4.49 -7.61
C ARG A 250 4.64 5.78 -8.13
N ARG A 251 4.93 5.86 -9.43
CA ARG A 251 5.53 7.06 -10.03
C ARG A 251 4.54 8.22 -10.07
N GLY A 252 3.26 7.95 -10.34
CA GLY A 252 2.19 8.95 -10.25
C GLY A 252 2.14 9.59 -8.87
N ALA A 253 2.04 8.76 -7.84
CA ALA A 253 2.07 9.18 -6.45
C ALA A 253 3.31 10.04 -6.10
N ALA A 254 4.48 9.64 -6.59
CA ALA A 254 5.72 10.37 -6.34
C ALA A 254 5.79 11.71 -7.08
N ASN A 255 5.26 11.79 -8.31
CA ASN A 255 5.18 13.04 -9.06
C ASN A 255 4.22 14.02 -8.40
N GLU A 256 3.05 13.56 -7.92
CA GLU A 256 2.11 14.40 -7.19
C GLU A 256 2.73 14.92 -5.88
N ALA A 257 3.44 14.06 -5.15
CA ALA A 257 4.16 14.45 -3.95
C ALA A 257 5.23 15.51 -4.25
N ASP A 258 5.97 15.39 -5.34
CA ASP A 258 7.01 16.35 -5.74
C ASP A 258 6.41 17.70 -6.16
N ALA A 259 5.25 17.68 -6.81
CA ALA A 259 4.58 18.90 -7.28
C ALA A 259 3.90 19.70 -6.16
N GLN A 260 3.40 19.03 -5.10
CA GLN A 260 2.52 19.66 -4.12
C GLN A 260 3.07 19.73 -2.69
N LEU A 261 4.15 19.01 -2.35
CA LEU A 261 4.67 18.94 -0.98
C LEU A 261 6.01 19.68 -0.80
N SER A 262 6.28 20.07 0.45
CA SER A 262 7.62 20.51 0.84
C SER A 262 8.64 19.36 0.70
N ALA A 263 9.92 19.68 0.51
CA ALA A 263 10.97 18.66 0.39
C ALA A 263 10.99 17.70 1.60
N ASN A 264 10.77 18.22 2.82
CA ASN A 264 10.72 17.41 4.04
C ASN A 264 9.52 16.46 4.07
N ASP A 265 8.31 16.96 3.76
CA ASP A 265 7.10 16.12 3.73
C ASP A 265 7.17 15.09 2.60
N ARG A 266 7.71 15.47 1.45
CA ARG A 266 7.97 14.58 0.32
C ARG A 266 8.97 13.49 0.71
N ASP A 267 10.09 13.83 1.33
CA ASP A 267 11.12 12.84 1.71
C ASP A 267 10.60 11.88 2.77
N LEU A 268 9.85 12.37 3.77
CA LEU A 268 9.17 11.54 4.76
C LEU A 268 8.14 10.61 4.10
N LEU A 269 7.31 11.14 3.20
CA LEU A 269 6.32 10.34 2.45
C LEU A 269 6.99 9.36 1.50
N LEU A 270 8.12 9.67 0.87
CA LEU A 270 8.80 8.74 -0.05
C LEU A 270 9.74 7.76 0.66
N GLY A 271 9.93 7.94 1.98
CA GLY A 271 10.89 7.17 2.77
C GLY A 271 12.33 7.41 2.34
N HIS A 272 12.64 8.62 1.86
CA HIS A 272 13.99 9.05 1.53
C HIS A 272 14.66 9.63 2.78
N VAL A 273 15.92 9.25 3.00
CA VAL A 273 16.76 9.86 4.04
C VAL A 273 17.60 10.92 3.37
N SER A 274 17.20 12.18 3.48
CA SER A 274 18.01 13.31 3.03
C SER A 274 19.02 13.67 4.11
N GLY A 275 20.31 13.43 3.84
CA GLY A 275 21.50 14.19 4.28
C GLY A 275 21.81 14.40 5.77
N THR A 276 20.90 14.17 6.71
CA THR A 276 21.13 14.41 8.14
C THR A 276 20.60 13.22 8.94
N GLU A 277 21.42 12.18 9.07
CA GLU A 277 21.17 11.03 9.96
C GLU A 277 20.79 11.48 11.39
N GLN A 278 21.27 12.64 11.83
CA GLN A 278 21.02 13.22 13.15
C GLN A 278 19.63 13.88 13.31
N PHE A 279 18.97 14.32 12.23
CA PHE A 279 17.66 14.97 12.32
C PHE A 279 16.50 13.96 12.35
N TYR A 280 16.68 12.81 11.70
CA TYR A 280 15.65 11.75 11.65
C TYR A 280 15.77 10.72 12.78
N ALA A 281 16.96 10.57 13.39
CA ALA A 281 17.15 9.71 14.56
C ALA A 281 16.41 10.23 15.82
N SER A 282 16.06 11.52 15.85
CA SER A 282 15.35 12.17 16.96
C SER A 282 13.84 12.38 16.71
N TYR A 283 13.35 12.16 15.48
CA TYR A 283 11.92 12.30 15.19
C TYR A 283 11.14 11.05 15.64
N GLN A 284 10.61 11.13 16.86
CA GLN A 284 9.75 10.16 17.54
C GLN A 284 8.42 9.80 16.82
N SER A 285 8.21 10.18 15.54
CA SER A 285 7.17 9.58 14.69
C SER A 285 7.52 9.71 13.20
N ARG A 286 7.56 8.59 12.46
CA ARG A 286 7.64 8.57 10.97
C ARG A 286 6.25 8.59 10.31
N LEU A 287 5.27 9.17 11.03
CA LEU A 287 3.92 9.37 10.54
C LEU A 287 3.88 10.60 9.64
N SER A 288 3.57 10.38 8.36
CA SER A 288 3.24 11.45 7.44
C SER A 288 1.89 12.07 7.83
N CYS A 289 1.89 13.39 8.03
CA CYS A 289 0.69 14.18 8.27
C CYS A 289 0.03 14.69 6.97
N VAL A 290 0.48 14.18 5.83
CA VAL A 290 -0.07 14.51 4.53
C VAL A 290 -1.35 13.71 4.33
N ASP A 291 -2.41 14.39 3.89
CA ASP A 291 -3.58 13.73 3.31
C ASP A 291 -3.16 13.16 1.94
N VAL A 292 -2.76 11.89 1.95
CA VAL A 292 -2.24 11.19 0.76
C VAL A 292 -3.33 10.96 -0.30
N GLN A 293 -4.60 10.88 0.11
CA GLN A 293 -5.73 10.77 -0.79
C GLN A 293 -6.07 12.12 -1.42
N GLY A 294 -6.05 13.18 -0.61
CA GLY A 294 -6.25 14.55 -1.09
C GLY A 294 -5.20 14.99 -2.10
N LEU A 295 -3.94 14.64 -1.83
CA LEU A 295 -2.81 14.81 -2.76
C LEU A 295 -3.07 14.11 -4.09
N TYR A 296 -3.41 12.82 -4.03
CA TYR A 296 -3.61 11.95 -5.19
C TYR A 296 -4.78 12.40 -6.07
N TYR A 297 -5.91 12.78 -5.48
CA TYR A 297 -7.06 13.31 -6.21
C TYR A 297 -6.92 14.81 -6.56
N GLN A 298 -5.76 15.42 -6.28
CA GLN A 298 -5.49 16.85 -6.51
C GLN A 298 -6.56 17.79 -5.90
N ARG A 299 -7.22 17.36 -4.82
CA ARG A 299 -8.21 18.16 -4.07
C ARG A 299 -7.58 19.01 -2.97
N GLY A 300 -6.24 19.07 -2.95
CA GLY A 300 -5.48 19.70 -1.90
C GLY A 300 -5.51 18.92 -0.59
N GLN A 301 -5.11 19.59 0.48
CA GLN A 301 -5.01 18.98 1.81
C GLN A 301 -6.24 19.33 2.64
N ASP A 302 -7.01 18.34 3.06
CA ASP A 302 -8.17 18.58 3.92
C ASP A 302 -7.73 19.01 5.32
N GLY A 303 -8.16 20.21 5.73
CA GLY A 303 -7.82 20.80 7.03
C GLY A 303 -8.37 20.01 8.22
N GLN A 304 -9.57 19.43 8.10
CA GLN A 304 -10.14 18.57 9.13
C GLN A 304 -9.38 17.24 9.19
N ALA A 305 -9.07 16.64 8.05
CA ALA A 305 -8.24 15.44 7.98
C ALA A 305 -6.88 15.69 8.64
N LYS A 306 -6.21 16.80 8.31
CA LYS A 306 -4.95 17.22 8.94
C LYS A 306 -5.07 17.41 10.45
N GLN A 307 -6.17 17.99 10.92
CA GLN A 307 -6.41 18.14 12.36
C GLN A 307 -6.52 16.76 13.00
N LEU A 308 -7.32 15.84 12.46
CA LEU A 308 -7.45 14.46 12.95
C LEU A 308 -6.11 13.73 13.00
N ILE A 309 -5.25 13.89 11.98
CA ILE A 309 -3.90 13.32 11.97
C ILE A 309 -3.00 13.95 13.05
N ARG A 310 -3.08 15.27 13.25
CA ARG A 310 -2.28 15.97 14.26
C ARG A 310 -2.66 15.55 15.67
N VAL A 311 -3.96 15.36 15.96
CA VAL A 311 -4.38 14.86 17.27
C VAL A 311 -3.81 13.44 17.49
N ARG A 312 -3.67 12.61 16.45
CA ARG A 312 -2.95 11.33 16.55
C ARG A 312 -1.49 11.43 16.96
N ARG A 313 -0.71 12.42 16.49
CA ARG A 313 0.69 12.56 16.95
C ARG A 313 0.80 12.74 18.46
N SER A 314 -0.21 13.32 19.11
CA SER A 314 -0.26 13.40 20.57
C SER A 314 -0.69 12.09 21.25
N TRP A 315 -1.33 11.17 20.51
CA TRP A 315 -1.80 9.87 21.01
C TRP A 315 -0.70 8.81 21.00
N ASP A 316 0.22 8.85 20.03
CA ASP A 316 1.37 7.94 19.98
C ASP A 316 2.43 8.25 21.09
N VAL A 317 2.29 9.36 21.82
CA VAL A 317 3.10 9.67 23.03
C VAL A 317 2.63 8.85 24.24
N GLN A 318 1.45 8.24 24.15
CA GLN A 318 0.93 7.33 25.17
C GLN A 318 0.76 5.94 24.56
N HIS A 319 1.85 5.18 24.47
CA HIS A 319 1.88 3.75 24.84
C HIS A 319 3.34 3.24 24.89
N PRO A 320 3.60 2.26 25.77
CA PRO A 320 4.91 1.94 26.36
C PRO A 320 6.00 1.42 25.42
#